data_AF-A0A3A9JRW3-F1
#
_entry.id   AF-A0A3A9JRW3-F1
#
_cell.length_a   1.000
_cell.length_b   1.000
_cell.length_c   1.000
_cell.angle_alpha   90.00
_cell.angle_beta   90.00
_cell.angle_gamma   90.00
#
_symmetry.space_group_name_H-M   'P 1'
#
loop_
_entity.id
_entity.type
_entity.pdbx_description
1 polymer ?
#
loop_
_entity_poly.entity_id
_entity_poly.type
_entity_poly.pdbx_seq_one_letter_code
_entity_poly.pdbx_strand_id
1 'polypeptide(L)' 'MAHPSPELPPPHLPHQLAEDGPWKIWCYRGATVRSWGRTNRLVMPGHPLDGTYLSHHKAWFPLIDRWLDHGDLPLPPRLG' A
#
# COMPACT_ATOMS: atom_id res chain seq x y z
N MET A 1 38.32 13.76 -3.79
CA MET A 1 37.11 14.24 -3.09
C MET A 1 35.98 13.32 -3.50
N ALA A 2 35.46 12.49 -2.58
CA ALA A 2 34.36 11.58 -2.90
C ALA A 2 33.07 12.41 -2.97
N HIS A 3 32.39 12.38 -4.12
CA HIS A 3 31.03 12.91 -4.22
C HIS A 3 30.14 12.06 -3.29
N PRO A 4 29.26 12.67 -2.48
CA PRO A 4 28.25 11.89 -1.78
C PRO A 4 27.42 11.17 -2.85
N SER A 5 27.45 9.84 -2.84
CA SER A 5 26.48 9.05 -3.60
C SER A 5 25.09 9.58 -3.27
N PRO A 6 24.19 9.76 -4.24
CA PRO A 6 22.80 10.06 -3.92
C PRO A 6 22.29 8.89 -3.09
N GLU A 7 22.19 9.09 -1.77
CA GLU A 7 21.50 8.16 -0.88
C GLU A 7 20.09 8.05 -1.43
N LEU A 8 19.79 6.90 -2.06
CA LEU A 8 18.43 6.55 -2.42
C LEU A 8 17.59 6.71 -1.15
N PRO A 9 16.41 7.36 -1.23
CA PRO A 9 15.54 7.48 -0.08
C PRO A 9 15.32 6.07 0.50
N PRO A 10 15.34 5.92 1.83
CA PRO A 10 15.20 4.62 2.46
C PRO A 10 13.93 3.94 1.92
N PRO A 11 14.00 2.64 1.56
CA PRO A 11 12.84 1.93 1.06
C PRO A 11 11.71 2.09 2.08
N HIS A 12 10.54 2.52 1.60
CA HIS A 12 9.36 2.55 2.44
C HIS A 12 9.09 1.11 2.89
N LEU A 13 9.12 0.86 4.19
CA LEU A 13 8.86 -0.47 4.75
C LEU A 13 7.47 -0.47 5.40
N PRO A 14 6.59 -1.42 5.02
CA PRO A 14 5.34 -1.59 5.73
C PRO A 14 5.62 -2.07 7.15
N HIS A 15 4.98 -1.44 8.13
CA HIS A 15 5.07 -1.86 9.52
C HIS A 15 3.68 -2.15 10.07
N GLN A 16 3.59 -3.15 10.94
CA GLN A 16 2.36 -3.49 11.62
C GLN A 16 2.11 -2.48 12.75
N LEU A 17 0.96 -1.83 12.72
CA LEU A 17 0.55 -0.83 13.70
C LEU A 17 -0.13 -1.47 14.92
N ALA A 18 -1.06 -2.39 14.65
CA ALA A 18 -1.90 -2.99 15.68
C ALA A 18 -2.48 -4.34 15.23
N GLU A 19 -3.02 -5.07 16.19
CA GLU A 19 -3.90 -6.22 15.97
C GLU A 19 -5.25 -5.95 16.66
N ASP A 20 -6.34 -6.20 15.95
CA ASP A 20 -7.71 -6.04 16.43
C ASP A 20 -8.46 -7.35 16.20
N GLY A 21 -8.44 -8.22 17.21
CA GLY A 21 -8.91 -9.59 17.10
C GLY A 21 -8.20 -10.33 15.95
N PRO A 22 -8.92 -10.77 14.91
CA PRO A 22 -8.31 -11.47 13.79
C PRO A 22 -7.68 -10.54 12.73
N TRP A 23 -7.83 -9.22 12.88
CA TRP A 23 -7.31 -8.23 11.94
C TRP A 23 -5.90 -7.78 12.30
N LYS A 24 -5.00 -7.79 11.32
CA LYS A 24 -3.69 -7.13 11.38
C LYS A 24 -3.77 -5.80 10.64
N ILE A 25 -3.37 -4.72 11.29
CA ILE A 25 -3.41 -3.37 10.73
C ILE A 25 -1.99 -2.98 10.36
N TRP A 26 -1.74 -2.76 9.08
CA TRP A 26 -0.46 -2.34 8.53
C TRP A 26 -0.52 -0.88 8.12
N CYS A 27 0.56 -0.15 8.36
CA CYS A 27 0.72 1.22 7.90
C CYS A 27 1.82 1.28 6.84
N TYR A 28 1.56 1.95 5.73
CA TYR A 28 2.49 2.10 4.61
C TYR A 28 2.27 3.41 3.88
N ARG A 29 3.27 4.32 3.91
CA ARG A 29 3.23 5.63 3.22
C ARG A 29 1.94 6.44 3.49
N GLY A 30 1.45 6.43 4.73
CA GLY A 30 0.21 7.11 5.13
C GLY A 30 -1.08 6.35 4.80
N ALA A 31 -0.99 5.22 4.08
CA ALA A 31 -2.10 4.30 3.89
C ALA A 31 -2.19 3.29 5.03
N THR A 32 -3.41 2.85 5.33
CA THR A 32 -3.68 1.76 6.26
C THR A 32 -4.20 0.55 5.49
N VAL A 33 -3.61 -0.63 5.72
CA VAL A 33 -4.04 -1.90 5.14
C VAL A 33 -4.51 -2.81 6.26
N ARG A 34 -5.81 -3.12 6.29
CA ARG A 34 -6.40 -4.06 7.25
C ARG A 34 -6.42 -5.45 6.62
N SER A 35 -5.73 -6.40 7.24
CA SER A 35 -5.55 -7.76 6.74
C SER A 35 -6.17 -8.79 7.68
N TRP A 36 -7.02 -9.65 7.15
CA TRP A 36 -7.51 -10.85 7.84
C TRP A 36 -7.59 -12.01 6.84
N GLY A 37 -6.60 -12.91 6.89
CA GLY A 37 -6.50 -14.03 5.95
C GLY A 37 -6.47 -13.56 4.48
N ARG A 38 -7.50 -13.95 3.71
CA ARG A 38 -7.66 -13.55 2.29
C ARG A 38 -8.40 -12.22 2.11
N THR A 39 -8.91 -11.62 3.19
CA THR A 39 -9.64 -10.35 3.12
C THR A 39 -8.70 -9.22 3.52
N ASN A 40 -8.31 -8.38 2.55
CA ASN A 40 -7.38 -7.29 2.81
C ASN A 40 -7.95 -5.99 2.25
N ARG A 41 -8.24 -5.03 3.13
CA ARG A 41 -8.87 -3.76 2.79
C ARG A 41 -7.86 -2.61 2.83
N LEU A 42 -7.85 -1.78 1.80
CA LEU A 42 -7.13 -0.51 1.82
C LEU A 42 -7.99 0.59 2.47
N VAL A 43 -7.37 1.40 3.31
CA VAL A 43 -7.91 2.65 3.86
C VAL A 43 -6.89 3.74 3.56
N MET A 44 -7.19 4.57 2.56
CA MET A 44 -6.32 5.65 2.11
C MET A 44 -7.16 6.72 1.42
N PRO A 45 -7.60 7.77 2.16
CA PRO A 45 -8.40 8.83 1.58
C PRO A 45 -7.75 9.44 0.34
N GLY A 46 -8.52 9.55 -0.75
CA GLY A 46 -8.03 10.09 -2.04
C GLY A 46 -7.37 9.05 -2.96
N HIS A 47 -7.15 7.81 -2.50
CA HIS A 47 -6.71 6.72 -3.37
C HIS A 47 -7.91 6.11 -4.12
N PRO A 48 -7.83 5.87 -5.45
CA PRO A 48 -8.96 5.31 -6.21
C PRO A 48 -9.46 3.93 -5.74
N LEU A 49 -8.58 3.15 -5.10
CA LEU A 49 -8.93 1.85 -4.49
C LEU A 49 -9.26 1.94 -2.98
N ASP A 50 -9.46 3.12 -2.43
CA ASP A 50 -9.87 3.28 -1.04
C ASP A 50 -11.14 2.47 -0.73
N GLY A 51 -11.13 1.75 0.39
CA GLY A 51 -12.23 0.90 0.82
C GLY A 51 -12.39 -0.43 0.08
N THR A 52 -11.61 -0.68 -0.98
CA THR A 52 -11.70 -1.92 -1.77
C THR A 52 -10.89 -3.07 -1.17
N TYR A 53 -11.06 -4.28 -1.71
CA TYR A 53 -10.51 -5.52 -1.15
C TYR A 53 -9.62 -6.26 -2.15
N LEU A 54 -8.50 -6.79 -1.65
CA LEU A 54 -7.61 -7.70 -2.38
C LEU A 54 -7.35 -8.97 -1.57
N SER A 55 -6.93 -10.02 -2.29
CA SER A 55 -6.67 -11.35 -1.72
C SER A 55 -5.45 -11.40 -0.79
N HIS A 56 -4.53 -10.43 -0.91
CA HIS A 56 -3.29 -10.42 -0.13
C HIS A 56 -2.82 -8.99 0.21
N HIS A 57 -2.46 -8.74 1.48
CA HIS A 57 -2.07 -7.39 1.92
C HIS A 57 -0.85 -6.84 1.20
N LYS A 58 0.14 -7.68 0.85
CA LYS A 58 1.35 -7.23 0.14
C LYS A 58 1.07 -6.72 -1.27
N ALA A 59 -0.08 -7.05 -1.85
CA ALA A 59 -0.47 -6.52 -3.16
C ALA A 59 -0.83 -5.03 -3.08
N TRP A 60 -1.13 -4.49 -1.89
CA TRP A 60 -1.44 -3.08 -1.71
C TRP A 60 -0.22 -2.16 -1.84
N PHE A 61 0.94 -2.57 -1.32
CA PHE A 61 2.13 -1.72 -1.28
C PHE A 61 2.59 -1.21 -2.65
N PRO A 62 2.74 -2.03 -3.71
CA PRO A 62 3.11 -1.53 -5.03
C PRO A 62 2.01 -0.65 -5.68
N LEU A 63 0.73 -0.84 -5.32
CA LEU A 63 -0.36 0.02 -5.80
C LEU A 63 -0.32 1.39 -5.12
N ILE A 64 -0.06 1.42 -3.81
CA ILE A 64 0.13 2.65 -3.04
C ILE A 64 1.35 3.41 -3.59
N ASP A 65 2.46 2.72 -3.87
CA ASP A 65 3.65 3.34 -4.46
C ASP A 65 3.34 3.97 -5.82
N ARG A 66 2.75 3.19 -6.74
CA ARG A 66 2.42 3.69 -8.08
C ARG A 66 1.48 4.90 -8.04
N TRP A 67 0.49 4.88 -7.15
CA TRP A 67 -0.42 6.01 -6.98
C TRP A 67 0.30 7.24 -6.43
N LEU A 68 1.09 7.10 -5.36
CA LEU A 68 1.78 8.24 -4.74
C LEU A 68 2.89 8.80 -5.62
N ASP A 69 3.61 7.95 -6.35
CA ASP A 69 4.78 8.34 -7.13
C ASP A 69 4.40 8.82 -8.54
N HIS A 70 3.34 8.26 -9.12
CA HIS A 70 2.97 8.52 -10.53
C HIS A 70 1.54 9.00 -10.74
N GLY A 71 0.69 8.99 -9.70
CA GLY A 71 -0.74 9.30 -9.85
C GLY A 71 -1.48 8.27 -10.73
N ASP A 72 -0.95 7.05 -10.83
CA ASP A 72 -1.43 6.02 -11.75
C ASP A 72 -1.77 4.72 -11.01
N LEU A 73 -2.81 4.05 -11.45
CA LEU A 73 -3.19 2.72 -10.99
C LEU A 73 -3.62 1.89 -12.21
N PRO A 74 -3.26 0.59 -12.27
CA PRO A 74 -3.77 -0.26 -13.31
C PRO A 74 -5.29 -0.29 -13.21
N LEU A 75 -5.97 0.34 -14.17
CA LEU A 75 -7.41 0.21 -14.35
C LEU A 75 -7.73 -1.29 -14.41
N PRO A 76 -8.73 -1.79 -13.67
CA PRO A 76 -9.18 -3.16 -13.89
C PRO A 76 -9.52 -3.29 -15.39
N PRO A 77 -9.16 -4.40 -16.05
CA PRO A 77 -9.56 -4.61 -17.43
C PRO A 77 -11.08 -4.44 -17.47
N ARG A 78 -11.56 -3.47 -18.27
CA ARG A 78 -12.99 -3.32 -18.54
C ARG A 78 -13.47 -4.68 -19.03
N LEU A 79 -14.28 -5.36 -18.23
CA LEU A 79 -15.10 -6.48 -18.70
C LEU A 79 -16.11 -5.83 -19.65
N GLY A 80 -15.79 -5.85 -20.94
CA GLY A 80 -16.71 -5.54 -22.03
C GLY A 80 -17.60 -6.73 -22.35
#